data_AF-A0A3N6BIN0-F1
#
_entry.id   AF-A0A3N6BIN0-F1
#
_cell.length_a   1.000
_cell.length_b   1.000
_cell.length_c   1.000
_cell.angle_alpha   90.00
_cell.angle_beta   90.00
_cell.angle_gamma   90.00
#
_symmetry.space_group_name_H-M   'P 1'
#
loop_
_entity.id
_entity.type
_entity.pdbx_description
1 polymer ?
#
loop_
_entity_poly.entity_id
_entity_poly.type
_entity_poly.pdbx_seq_one_letter_code
_entity_poly.pdbx_strand_id
1 'polypeptide(L)'
;IEVRSETRVCSTLIDKATGQVTELIEPFSVEPEEHVEDQILRALEATPGWDALVMSGTAPTGLEPGIYVKIARQLKAPLVIIDVVRELTPELLAVAHLVKINAHEFEQFRGRGLKHPTTLVTDGPRAARLLEDRDGKRREILYRLPILHGVRNPIGAGDTVTAWLTHELLAGRPVTEAFREALAAGSASCLSLMAGEYDEVKRREIAAGIEVVEHGRTRTNTD
;
A
#
# COMPACT_ATOMS: atom_id res chain seq x y z
N ILE A 1 7.73 14.20 17.37
CA ILE A 1 9.07 13.88 16.85
C ILE A 1 9.58 15.17 16.24
N GLU A 2 10.67 15.72 16.76
CA GLU A 2 11.24 16.98 16.29
C GLU A 2 12.51 16.71 15.47
N VAL A 3 12.63 17.42 14.35
CA VAL A 3 13.76 17.40 13.42
C VAL A 3 14.03 18.83 12.96
N ARG A 4 15.26 19.12 12.55
CA ARG A 4 15.73 20.42 12.05
C ARG A 4 15.29 20.67 10.62
N SER A 5 15.22 19.61 9.81
CA SER A 5 14.73 19.69 8.44
C SER A 5 13.26 20.13 8.40
N GLU A 6 12.93 21.05 7.50
CA GLU A 6 11.54 21.44 7.28
C GLU A 6 10.75 20.30 6.62
N THR A 7 9.42 20.31 6.79
CA THR A 7 8.55 19.38 6.06
C THR A 7 8.64 19.69 4.58
N ARG A 8 9.07 18.71 3.79
CA ARG A 8 9.21 18.84 2.34
C ARG A 8 7.89 19.18 1.64
N VAL A 9 7.98 19.85 0.50
CA VAL A 9 6.86 20.07 -0.40
C VAL A 9 6.90 19.09 -1.57
N CYS A 10 5.76 18.45 -1.85
CA CYS A 10 5.55 17.67 -3.07
C CYS A 10 4.58 18.44 -3.96
N SER A 11 5.02 18.83 -5.16
CA SER A 11 4.20 19.54 -6.14
C SER A 11 3.72 18.59 -7.23
N THR A 12 2.41 18.44 -7.38
CA THR A 12 1.79 17.67 -8.45
C THR A 12 1.39 18.58 -9.60
N LEU A 13 2.01 18.37 -10.77
CA LEU A 13 1.71 19.07 -12.00
C LEU A 13 0.81 18.21 -12.89
N ILE A 14 -0.36 18.74 -13.24
CA ILE A 14 -1.34 18.05 -14.09
C ILE A 14 -1.44 18.80 -15.41
N ASP A 15 -1.02 18.15 -16.50
CA ASP A 15 -1.22 18.65 -17.85
C ASP A 15 -2.69 18.50 -18.23
N LYS A 16 -3.39 19.63 -18.41
CA LYS A 16 -4.81 19.65 -18.75
C LYS A 16 -5.13 19.14 -20.15
N ALA A 17 -4.16 19.17 -21.08
CA ALA A 17 -4.37 18.75 -22.46
C ALA A 17 -4.24 17.23 -22.60
N THR A 18 -3.27 16.64 -21.91
CA THR A 18 -2.96 15.20 -22.01
C THR A 18 -3.48 14.37 -20.84
N GLY A 19 -3.79 15.02 -19.71
CA GLY A 19 -4.08 14.34 -18.44
C GLY A 19 -2.83 13.75 -17.78
N GLN A 20 -1.63 14.00 -18.32
CA GLN A 20 -0.39 13.50 -17.74
C GLN A 20 -0.11 14.17 -16.39
N VAL A 21 0.36 13.38 -15.43
CA VAL A 21 0.73 13.85 -14.09
C VAL A 21 2.23 13.71 -13.90
N THR A 22 2.87 14.75 -13.36
CA THR A 22 4.28 14.78 -13.00
C THR A 22 4.42 15.25 -11.55
N GLU A 23 5.18 14.53 -10.74
CA GLU A 23 5.47 14.89 -9.35
C GLU A 23 6.87 15.48 -9.22
N LEU A 24 6.95 16.64 -8.57
CA LEU A 24 8.20 17.24 -8.13
C LEU A 24 8.29 17.05 -6.61
N ILE A 25 9.15 16.13 -6.18
CA ILE A 25 9.28 15.73 -4.78
C ILE A 25 10.57 16.32 -4.24
N GLU A 26 10.46 17.23 -3.27
CA GLU A 26 11.63 17.74 -2.56
C GLU A 26 12.31 16.62 -1.73
N PRO A 27 13.65 16.65 -1.64
CA PRO A 27 14.37 15.70 -0.81
C PRO A 27 14.05 15.94 0.66
N PHE A 28 14.08 14.88 1.46
CA PHE A 28 13.97 14.97 2.91
C PHE A 28 14.93 13.97 3.55
N SER A 29 15.70 14.47 4.52
CA SER A 29 16.63 13.68 5.32
C SER A 29 16.57 14.10 6.78
N VAL A 30 16.97 13.16 7.63
CA VAL A 30 17.18 13.37 9.04
C VAL A 30 18.67 13.16 9.34
N GLU A 31 19.20 13.90 10.30
CA GLU A 31 20.59 13.77 10.73
C GLU A 31 20.69 12.71 11.85
N PRO A 32 21.74 11.88 11.89
CA PRO A 32 21.89 10.84 12.91
C PRO A 32 21.84 11.37 14.35
N GLU A 33 22.35 12.58 14.61
CA GLU A 33 22.37 13.21 15.94
C GLU A 33 20.98 13.64 16.44
N GLU A 34 19.96 13.61 15.58
CA GLU A 34 18.58 13.94 15.97
C GLU A 34 17.87 12.78 16.68
N HIS A 35 18.48 11.58 16.67
CA HIS A 35 17.94 10.38 17.33
C HIS A 35 16.46 10.13 16.99
N VAL A 36 16.05 10.42 15.75
CA VAL A 36 14.65 10.39 15.29
C VAL A 36 14.01 9.03 15.52
N GLU A 37 14.77 7.96 15.31
CA GLU A 37 14.34 6.60 15.58
C GLU A 37 13.95 6.41 17.05
N ASP A 38 14.81 6.78 18.00
CA ASP A 38 14.52 6.67 19.44
C ASP A 38 13.28 7.48 19.81
N GLN A 39 13.09 8.65 19.18
CA GLN A 39 11.89 9.47 19.37
C GLN A 39 10.62 8.75 18.86
N ILE A 40 10.68 8.11 17.68
CA ILE A 40 9.58 7.32 17.13
C ILE A 40 9.23 6.18 18.07
N LEU A 41 10.23 5.37 18.45
CA LEU A 41 10.02 4.20 19.30
C LEU A 41 9.45 4.60 20.67
N ARG A 42 9.96 5.66 21.31
CA ARG A 42 9.39 6.16 22.58
C ARG A 42 7.95 6.65 22.44
N ALA A 43 7.62 7.34 21.36
CA ALA A 43 6.25 7.82 21.13
C ALA A 43 5.26 6.66 20.95
N LEU A 44 5.70 5.59 20.27
CA LEU A 44 4.91 4.38 20.09
C LEU A 44 4.73 3.59 21.40
N GLU A 45 5.77 3.52 22.24
CA GLU A 45 5.70 2.93 23.59
C GLU A 45 4.66 3.61 24.48
N ALA A 46 4.55 4.94 24.38
CA ALA A 46 3.61 5.72 25.18
C ALA A 46 2.14 5.54 24.76
N THR A 47 1.88 4.88 23.63
CA THR A 47 0.55 4.78 23.04
C THR A 47 0.20 3.31 22.76
N PRO A 48 -0.16 2.48 23.76
CA PRO A 48 -0.50 1.08 23.53
C PRO A 48 -1.91 0.91 22.93
N GLY A 49 -2.19 -0.27 22.37
CA GLY A 49 -3.55 -0.67 21.96
C GLY A 49 -3.90 -0.45 20.49
N TRP A 50 -2.94 -0.61 19.58
CA TRP A 50 -3.19 -0.53 18.13
C TRP A 50 -3.75 -1.83 17.57
N ASP A 51 -4.88 -1.75 16.85
CA ASP A 51 -5.46 -2.89 16.13
C ASP A 51 -4.78 -3.18 14.79
N ALA A 52 -4.17 -2.14 14.18
CA ALA A 52 -3.44 -2.25 12.92
C ALA A 52 -2.21 -1.33 12.89
N LEU A 53 -1.17 -1.79 12.22
CA LEU A 53 -0.01 -1.02 11.81
C LEU A 53 0.05 -1.00 10.28
N VAL A 54 0.03 0.20 9.71
CA VAL A 54 0.25 0.41 8.27
C VAL A 54 1.55 1.19 8.11
N MET A 55 2.48 0.65 7.32
CA MET A 55 3.73 1.35 6.98
C MET A 55 3.72 1.63 5.49
N SER A 56 3.58 2.91 5.13
CA SER A 56 3.52 3.43 3.76
C SER A 56 4.60 4.49 3.56
N GLY A 57 5.11 4.57 2.33
CA GLY A 57 6.13 5.52 1.94
C GLY A 57 7.56 5.08 2.25
N THR A 58 8.49 5.57 1.43
CA THR A 58 9.93 5.35 1.63
C THR A 58 10.40 6.02 2.92
N ALA A 59 11.20 5.32 3.71
CA ALA A 59 11.79 5.88 4.92
C ALA A 59 12.71 7.07 4.56
N PRO A 60 12.66 8.19 5.32
CA PRO A 60 13.60 9.29 5.17
C PRO A 60 15.06 8.83 5.09
N THR A 61 15.85 9.50 4.26
CA THR A 61 17.30 9.30 4.26
C THR A 61 17.87 9.71 5.62
N GLY A 62 18.78 8.91 6.17
CA GLY A 62 19.38 9.15 7.49
C GLY A 62 18.77 8.34 8.64
N LEU A 63 17.59 7.72 8.45
CA LEU A 63 17.11 6.69 9.37
C LEU A 63 17.90 5.39 9.20
N GLU A 64 18.04 4.64 10.30
CA GLU A 64 18.70 3.33 10.25
C GLU A 64 17.91 2.36 9.37
N PRO A 65 18.59 1.58 8.51
CA PRO A 65 17.97 0.48 7.80
C PRO A 65 17.24 -0.46 8.78
N GLY A 66 16.00 -0.83 8.44
CA GLY A 66 15.20 -1.74 9.26
C GLY A 66 14.35 -1.07 10.35
N ILE A 67 14.24 0.26 10.36
CA ILE A 67 13.32 1.00 11.25
C ILE A 67 11.89 0.42 11.25
N TYR A 68 11.35 0.05 10.09
CA TYR A 68 10.03 -0.58 9.99
C TYR A 68 9.93 -1.93 10.69
N VAL A 69 11.02 -2.73 10.69
CA VAL A 69 11.08 -3.99 11.44
C VAL A 69 11.05 -3.72 12.94
N LYS A 70 11.80 -2.71 13.40
CA LYS A 70 11.85 -2.32 14.82
C LYS A 70 10.46 -1.83 15.29
N ILE A 71 9.83 -0.95 14.53
CA ILE A 71 8.46 -0.46 14.79
C ILE A 71 7.47 -1.62 14.87
N ALA A 72 7.45 -2.51 13.88
CA ALA A 72 6.52 -3.64 13.85
C ALA A 72 6.71 -4.60 15.04
N ARG A 73 7.97 -4.90 15.41
CA ARG A 73 8.28 -5.77 16.55
C ARG A 73 7.93 -5.16 17.89
N GLN A 74 8.01 -3.83 18.01
CA GLN A 74 7.64 -3.13 19.22
C GLN A 74 6.13 -3.06 19.39
N LEU A 75 5.41 -2.65 18.34
CA LEU A 75 3.95 -2.48 18.40
C LEU A 75 3.19 -3.80 18.47
N LYS A 76 3.67 -4.83 17.75
CA LYS A 76 3.01 -6.15 17.65
C LYS A 76 1.51 -6.04 17.35
N ALA A 77 1.15 -5.11 16.46
CA ALA A 77 -0.24 -4.91 16.08
C ALA A 77 -0.84 -6.20 15.50
N PRO A 78 -2.12 -6.53 15.80
CA PRO A 78 -2.80 -7.71 15.27
C PRO A 78 -2.83 -7.77 13.75
N LEU A 79 -2.89 -6.61 13.08
CA LEU A 79 -2.81 -6.49 11.62
C LEU A 79 -1.60 -5.63 11.24
N VAL A 80 -0.81 -6.08 10.27
CA VAL A 80 0.37 -5.36 9.77
C VAL A 80 0.32 -5.34 8.25
N ILE A 81 0.19 -4.15 7.67
CA ILE A 81 0.15 -3.94 6.22
C ILE A 81 1.37 -3.13 5.80
N ILE A 82 2.07 -3.66 4.81
CA ILE A 82 3.25 -3.02 4.22
C ILE A 82 2.89 -2.48 2.85
N ASP A 83 3.09 -1.18 2.66
CA ASP A 83 2.90 -0.43 1.40
C ASP A 83 4.18 0.31 1.01
N VAL A 84 5.29 -0.44 0.96
CA VAL A 84 6.63 0.03 0.59
C VAL A 84 7.34 -1.04 -0.21
N VAL A 85 8.27 -0.64 -1.10
CA VAL A 85 9.08 -1.59 -1.88
C VAL A 85 10.57 -1.54 -1.55
N ARG A 86 11.13 -0.36 -1.24
CA ARG A 86 12.58 -0.17 -1.11
C ARG A 86 13.11 -0.79 0.17
N GLU A 87 12.32 -0.70 1.24
CA GLU A 87 12.63 -1.16 2.59
C GLU A 87 12.26 -2.63 2.80
N LEU A 88 11.68 -3.31 1.80
CA LEU A 88 11.32 -4.72 1.95
C LEU A 88 12.57 -5.57 2.20
N THR A 89 12.58 -6.26 3.32
CA THR A 89 13.57 -7.29 3.66
C THR A 89 12.83 -8.57 4.07
N PRO A 90 13.49 -9.74 4.08
CA PRO A 90 12.88 -10.97 4.62
C PRO A 90 12.36 -10.79 6.04
N GLU A 91 13.04 -10.00 6.88
CA GLU A 91 12.64 -9.73 8.26
C GLU A 91 11.38 -8.86 8.33
N LEU A 92 11.25 -7.86 7.46
CA LEU A 92 10.03 -7.05 7.37
C LEU A 92 8.84 -7.86 6.85
N LEU A 93 9.10 -8.72 5.86
CA LEU A 93 8.07 -9.62 5.32
C LEU A 93 7.60 -10.64 6.36
N ALA A 94 8.47 -11.09 7.26
CA ALA A 94 8.13 -12.03 8.31
C ALA A 94 7.17 -11.47 9.37
N VAL A 95 7.10 -10.14 9.53
CA VAL A 95 6.17 -9.47 10.45
C VAL A 95 4.93 -8.91 9.76
N ALA A 96 4.89 -8.94 8.43
CA ALA A 96 3.76 -8.46 7.65
C ALA A 96 2.65 -9.52 7.59
N HIS A 97 1.40 -9.05 7.65
CA HIS A 97 0.23 -9.88 7.33
C HIS A 97 -0.15 -9.74 5.86
N LEU A 98 0.05 -8.54 5.29
CA LEU A 98 -0.26 -8.21 3.89
C LEU A 98 0.84 -7.31 3.34
N VAL A 99 1.20 -7.53 2.08
CA VAL A 99 2.00 -6.59 1.29
C VAL A 99 1.12 -6.06 0.18
N LYS A 100 0.89 -4.75 0.13
CA LYS A 100 0.26 -4.08 -0.99
C LYS A 100 1.34 -3.30 -1.72
N ILE A 101 1.45 -3.49 -3.03
CA ILE A 101 2.37 -2.72 -3.89
C ILE A 101 1.75 -2.54 -5.28
N ASN A 102 2.23 -1.58 -6.05
CA ASN A 102 1.80 -1.44 -7.44
C ASN A 102 2.52 -2.44 -8.38
N ALA A 103 2.08 -2.55 -9.63
CA ALA A 103 2.63 -3.51 -10.59
C ALA A 103 4.12 -3.27 -10.90
N HIS A 104 4.57 -2.00 -10.93
CA HIS A 104 5.98 -1.68 -11.15
C HIS A 104 6.84 -2.10 -9.95
N GLU A 105 6.37 -1.80 -8.74
CA GLU A 105 7.00 -2.23 -7.49
C GLU A 105 7.00 -3.76 -7.34
N PHE A 106 5.94 -4.43 -7.81
CA PHE A 106 5.85 -5.88 -7.82
C PHE A 106 6.93 -6.53 -8.71
N GLU A 107 7.27 -5.92 -9.84
CA GLU A 107 8.41 -6.40 -10.65
C GLU A 107 9.74 -6.25 -9.91
N GLN A 108 9.96 -5.14 -9.21
CA GLN A 108 11.16 -4.96 -8.38
C GLN A 108 11.21 -5.97 -7.22
N PHE A 109 10.07 -6.16 -6.55
CA PHE A 109 9.90 -7.13 -5.47
C PHE A 109 10.26 -8.55 -5.91
N ARG A 110 9.73 -9.00 -7.05
CA ARG A 110 10.07 -10.31 -7.63
C ARG A 110 11.51 -10.39 -8.13
N GLY A 111 12.02 -9.32 -8.74
CA GLY A 111 13.40 -9.24 -9.23
C GLY A 111 14.45 -9.40 -8.11
N ARG A 112 14.07 -9.04 -6.88
CA ARG A 112 14.87 -9.26 -5.66
C ARG A 112 14.71 -10.66 -5.06
N GLY A 113 13.92 -11.54 -5.67
CA GLY A 113 13.65 -12.89 -5.18
C GLY A 113 12.76 -12.93 -3.92
N LEU A 114 12.14 -11.81 -3.55
CA LEU A 114 11.28 -11.72 -2.37
C LEU A 114 9.90 -12.31 -2.66
N LYS A 115 9.27 -12.86 -1.61
CA LYS A 115 7.94 -13.47 -1.65
C LYS A 115 7.21 -13.21 -0.35
N HIS A 116 5.89 -13.08 -0.42
CA HIS A 116 5.03 -12.93 0.74
C HIS A 116 3.76 -13.78 0.56
N PRO A 117 3.25 -14.46 1.62
CA PRO A 117 2.09 -15.33 1.52
C PRO A 117 0.82 -14.66 1.03
N THR A 118 0.70 -13.34 1.19
CA THR A 118 -0.45 -12.57 0.70
C THR A 118 0.00 -11.23 0.15
N THR A 119 -0.02 -11.09 -1.17
CA THR A 119 0.43 -9.88 -1.88
C THR A 119 -0.73 -9.31 -2.70
N LEU A 120 -1.06 -8.05 -2.47
CA LEU A 120 -2.06 -7.30 -3.23
C LEU A 120 -1.34 -6.39 -4.22
N VAL A 121 -1.65 -6.52 -5.50
CA VAL A 121 -0.99 -5.79 -6.58
C VAL A 121 -1.99 -4.90 -7.30
N THR A 122 -1.80 -3.59 -7.24
CA THR A 122 -2.59 -2.60 -8.01
C THR A 122 -1.90 -2.27 -9.33
N ASP A 123 -2.66 -2.01 -10.40
CA ASP A 123 -2.07 -1.75 -11.72
C ASP A 123 -2.79 -0.62 -12.49
N GLY A 124 -3.12 0.46 -11.77
CA GLY A 124 -3.87 1.60 -12.32
C GLY A 124 -5.19 1.13 -12.96
N PRO A 125 -5.44 1.41 -14.25
CA PRO A 125 -6.66 0.99 -14.93
C PRO A 125 -6.67 -0.49 -15.34
N ARG A 126 -5.54 -1.20 -15.24
CA ARG A 126 -5.44 -2.63 -15.55
C ARG A 126 -5.91 -3.48 -14.37
N ALA A 127 -6.08 -4.78 -14.61
CA ALA A 127 -6.56 -5.69 -13.58
C ALA A 127 -5.61 -5.74 -12.39
N ALA A 128 -6.16 -5.55 -11.19
CA ALA A 128 -5.44 -5.77 -9.94
C ALA A 128 -5.42 -7.26 -9.58
N ARG A 129 -4.51 -7.66 -8.69
CA ARG A 129 -4.27 -9.06 -8.33
C ARG A 129 -4.18 -9.24 -6.83
N LEU A 130 -4.80 -10.30 -6.31
CA LEU A 130 -4.51 -10.84 -4.98
C LEU A 130 -3.81 -12.18 -5.17
N LEU A 131 -2.58 -12.26 -4.71
CA LEU A 131 -1.74 -13.44 -4.77
C LEU A 131 -1.66 -14.04 -3.37
N GLU A 132 -2.10 -15.29 -3.24
CA GLU A 132 -1.97 -16.06 -2.01
C GLU A 132 -1.09 -17.29 -2.25
N ASP A 133 -0.07 -17.49 -1.42
CA ASP A 133 0.74 -18.71 -1.39
C ASP A 133 0.74 -19.26 0.04
N ARG A 134 -0.01 -20.34 0.26
CA ARG A 134 -0.08 -21.05 1.54
C ARG A 134 0.37 -22.48 1.33
N ASP A 135 1.48 -22.86 1.96
CA ASP A 135 2.05 -24.21 1.90
C ASP A 135 2.25 -24.71 0.45
N GLY A 136 2.72 -23.83 -0.44
CA GLY A 136 2.95 -24.14 -1.86
C GLY A 136 1.67 -24.22 -2.70
N LYS A 137 0.50 -23.94 -2.13
CA LYS A 137 -0.76 -23.80 -2.88
C LYS A 137 -0.94 -22.36 -3.26
N ARG A 138 -0.64 -22.07 -4.52
CA ARG A 138 -0.82 -20.75 -5.11
C ARG A 138 -2.26 -20.55 -5.56
N ARG A 139 -2.80 -19.40 -5.21
CA ARG A 139 -4.11 -18.89 -5.65
C ARG A 139 -3.91 -17.47 -6.14
N GLU A 140 -4.51 -17.17 -7.28
CA GLU A 140 -4.53 -15.82 -7.84
C GLU A 140 -5.98 -15.41 -8.10
N ILE A 141 -6.35 -14.24 -7.58
CA ILE A 141 -7.63 -13.59 -7.87
C ILE A 141 -7.34 -12.32 -8.65
N LEU A 142 -7.99 -12.19 -9.80
CA LEU A 142 -7.96 -11.00 -10.63
C LEU A 142 -9.18 -10.13 -10.35
N TYR A 143 -8.96 -8.83 -10.25
CA TYR A 143 -10.00 -7.82 -10.14
C TYR A 143 -9.97 -6.99 -11.41
N ARG A 144 -10.98 -7.11 -12.27
CA ARG A 144 -11.11 -6.26 -13.46
C ARG A 144 -11.92 -5.04 -13.09
N LEU A 145 -11.28 -3.87 -13.20
CA LEU A 145 -11.88 -2.61 -12.86
C LEU A 145 -12.70 -2.06 -14.04
N PRO A 146 -13.81 -1.37 -13.79
CA PRO A 146 -14.54 -0.69 -14.86
C PRO A 146 -13.71 0.43 -15.47
N ILE A 147 -13.98 0.76 -16.73
CA ILE A 147 -13.33 1.89 -17.40
C ILE A 147 -13.77 3.19 -16.73
N LEU A 148 -12.79 3.95 -16.24
CA LEU A 148 -13.02 5.21 -15.56
C LEU A 148 -12.88 6.38 -16.53
N HIS A 149 -13.99 7.05 -16.83
CA HIS A 149 -13.99 8.28 -17.63
C HIS A 149 -13.81 9.51 -16.74
N GLY A 150 -13.04 10.50 -17.21
CA GLY A 150 -12.85 11.77 -16.50
C GLY A 150 -11.88 11.70 -15.32
N VAL A 151 -10.87 10.83 -15.38
CA VAL A 151 -9.76 10.82 -14.42
C VAL A 151 -9.14 12.21 -14.32
N ARG A 152 -9.02 12.72 -13.09
CA ARG A 152 -8.50 14.06 -12.78
C ARG A 152 -7.13 13.99 -12.13
N ASN A 153 -6.97 13.15 -11.10
CA ASN A 153 -5.73 13.03 -10.37
C ASN A 153 -5.57 11.63 -9.74
N PRO A 154 -4.65 10.77 -10.21
CA PRO A 154 -4.44 9.44 -9.64
C PRO A 154 -3.56 9.45 -8.38
N ILE A 155 -2.98 10.59 -7.98
CA ILE A 155 -2.11 10.68 -6.81
C ILE A 155 -2.89 10.35 -5.54
N GLY A 156 -2.29 9.53 -4.67
CA GLY A 156 -2.90 9.04 -3.44
C GLY A 156 -3.95 7.93 -3.64
N ALA A 157 -4.23 7.48 -4.88
CA ALA A 157 -5.12 6.33 -5.10
C ALA A 157 -4.58 5.06 -4.44
N GLY A 158 -3.25 4.87 -4.46
CA GLY A 158 -2.57 3.81 -3.73
C GLY A 158 -2.86 3.88 -2.23
N ASP A 159 -2.59 5.02 -1.60
CA ASP A 159 -2.85 5.20 -0.17
C ASP A 159 -4.33 5.02 0.19
N THR A 160 -5.23 5.49 -0.68
CA THR A 160 -6.68 5.31 -0.51
C THR A 160 -7.07 3.83 -0.49
N VAL A 161 -6.50 3.03 -1.39
CA VAL A 161 -6.68 1.57 -1.37
C VAL A 161 -6.16 1.00 -0.05
N THR A 162 -4.98 1.41 0.43
CA THR A 162 -4.40 0.87 1.66
C THR A 162 -5.23 1.24 2.90
N ALA A 163 -5.72 2.48 2.97
CA ALA A 163 -6.60 2.94 4.03
C ALA A 163 -7.92 2.16 4.05
N TRP A 164 -8.59 1.99 2.90
CA TRP A 164 -9.83 1.22 2.81
C TRP A 164 -9.63 -0.26 3.08
N LEU A 165 -8.56 -0.86 2.58
CA LEU A 165 -8.22 -2.24 2.87
C LEU A 165 -8.07 -2.45 4.38
N THR A 166 -7.39 -1.53 5.06
CA THR A 166 -7.23 -1.57 6.52
C THR A 166 -8.58 -1.46 7.23
N HIS A 167 -9.41 -0.49 6.85
CA HIS A 167 -10.76 -0.29 7.41
C HIS A 167 -11.63 -1.55 7.30
N GLU A 168 -11.67 -2.14 6.11
CA GLU A 168 -12.52 -3.29 5.80
C GLU A 168 -12.06 -4.56 6.51
N LEU A 169 -10.75 -4.76 6.65
CA LEU A 169 -10.17 -5.87 7.41
C LEU A 169 -10.43 -5.74 8.91
N LEU A 170 -10.32 -4.53 9.46
CA LEU A 170 -10.67 -4.26 10.87
C LEU A 170 -12.16 -4.47 11.12
N ALA A 171 -13.01 -4.26 10.11
CA ALA A 171 -14.43 -4.62 10.15
C ALA A 171 -14.70 -6.13 10.00
N GLY A 172 -13.65 -6.97 9.91
CA GLY A 172 -13.75 -8.42 9.83
C GLY A 172 -14.09 -8.96 8.43
N ARG A 173 -14.01 -8.13 7.38
CA ARG A 173 -14.32 -8.60 6.02
C ARG A 173 -13.21 -9.50 5.47
N PRO A 174 -13.56 -10.49 4.63
CA PRO A 174 -12.57 -11.29 3.93
C PRO A 174 -11.67 -10.42 3.04
N VAL A 175 -10.37 -10.74 2.97
CA VAL A 175 -9.38 -9.97 2.18
C VAL A 175 -9.79 -9.77 0.71
N THR A 176 -10.48 -10.75 0.11
CA THR A 176 -10.98 -10.66 -1.26
C THR A 176 -12.02 -9.55 -1.41
N GLU A 177 -12.96 -9.44 -0.47
CA GLU A 177 -14.00 -8.40 -0.49
C GLU A 177 -13.41 -7.05 -0.07
N ALA A 178 -12.59 -7.02 0.97
CA ALA A 178 -11.91 -5.83 1.46
C ALA A 178 -11.06 -5.18 0.35
N PHE A 179 -10.32 -5.98 -0.43
CA PHE A 179 -9.53 -5.45 -1.54
C PHE A 179 -10.40 -4.95 -2.70
N ARG A 180 -11.55 -5.58 -2.98
CA ARG A 180 -12.50 -5.07 -3.98
C ARG A 180 -13.03 -3.69 -3.61
N GLU A 181 -13.48 -3.50 -2.36
CA GLU A 181 -13.96 -2.21 -1.86
C GLU A 181 -12.85 -1.16 -1.86
N ALA A 182 -11.64 -1.55 -1.49
CA ALA A 182 -10.46 -0.70 -1.52
C ALA A 182 -10.09 -0.24 -2.93
N LEU A 183 -10.10 -1.15 -3.92
CA LEU A 183 -9.87 -0.81 -5.33
C LEU A 183 -10.92 0.17 -5.85
N ALA A 184 -12.17 0.02 -5.42
CA ALA A 184 -13.23 0.96 -5.78
C ALA A 184 -12.98 2.35 -5.18
N ALA A 185 -12.52 2.44 -3.94
CA ALA A 185 -12.14 3.69 -3.29
C ALA A 185 -10.97 4.39 -3.98
N GLY A 186 -9.88 3.68 -4.26
CA GLY A 186 -8.76 4.24 -5.01
C GLY A 186 -9.13 4.67 -6.43
N SER A 187 -10.04 3.94 -7.07
CA SER A 187 -10.55 4.34 -8.39
C SER A 187 -11.42 5.57 -8.32
N ALA A 188 -12.30 5.66 -7.32
CA ALA A 188 -13.14 6.83 -7.12
C ALA A 188 -12.32 8.08 -6.77
N SER A 189 -11.22 7.93 -6.02
CA SER A 189 -10.35 9.06 -5.69
C SER A 189 -9.68 9.66 -6.92
N CYS A 190 -9.43 8.85 -7.94
CA CYS A 190 -8.89 9.34 -9.22
C CYS A 190 -9.78 10.38 -9.93
N LEU A 191 -11.07 10.47 -9.56
CA LEU A 191 -12.03 11.44 -10.11
C LEU A 191 -12.05 12.78 -9.37
N SER A 192 -11.38 12.87 -8.21
CA SER A 192 -11.19 14.14 -7.51
C SER A 192 -9.91 14.84 -7.98
N LEU A 193 -9.82 16.15 -7.72
CA LEU A 193 -8.57 16.88 -7.89
C LEU A 193 -7.63 16.64 -6.70
N MET A 194 -8.19 16.48 -5.51
CA MET A 194 -7.43 16.29 -4.28
C MET A 194 -7.16 14.82 -4.03
N ALA A 195 -5.92 14.50 -3.64
CA ALA A 195 -5.53 13.14 -3.30
C ALA A 195 -6.31 12.62 -2.09
N GLY A 196 -6.77 11.37 -2.16
CA GLY A 196 -7.51 10.72 -1.07
C GLY A 196 -8.98 11.11 -0.92
N GLU A 197 -9.45 12.14 -1.63
CA GLU A 197 -10.87 12.52 -1.64
C GLU A 197 -11.63 11.75 -2.72
N TYR A 198 -12.84 11.30 -2.40
CA TYR A 198 -13.71 10.61 -3.35
C TYR A 198 -15.19 10.82 -3.02
N ASP A 199 -16.04 10.62 -4.02
CA ASP A 199 -17.48 10.57 -3.85
C ASP A 199 -17.94 9.15 -3.51
N GLU A 200 -18.70 9.00 -2.42
CA GLU A 200 -19.14 7.70 -1.92
C GLU A 200 -20.15 7.00 -2.85
N VAL A 201 -21.00 7.76 -3.55
CA VAL A 201 -21.92 7.19 -4.54
C VAL A 201 -21.10 6.60 -5.69
N LYS A 202 -20.11 7.35 -6.17
CA LYS A 202 -19.25 6.91 -7.26
C LYS A 202 -18.41 5.70 -6.88
N ARG A 203 -17.89 5.65 -5.66
CA ARG A 203 -17.19 4.48 -5.11
C ARG A 203 -18.07 3.23 -5.16
N ARG A 204 -19.33 3.32 -4.72
CA ARG A 204 -20.27 2.19 -4.74
C ARG A 204 -20.60 1.72 -6.15
N GLU A 205 -20.82 2.65 -7.08
CA GLU A 205 -21.01 2.32 -8.50
C GLU A 205 -19.81 1.54 -9.05
N ILE A 206 -18.59 2.01 -8.77
CA ILE A 206 -17.36 1.34 -9.21
C ILE A 206 -17.26 -0.04 -8.56
N ALA A 207 -17.50 -0.17 -7.26
CA ALA A 207 -17.45 -1.45 -6.56
C ALA A 207 -18.41 -2.49 -7.17
N ALA A 208 -19.63 -2.08 -7.54
CA ALA A 208 -20.61 -2.93 -8.21
C ALA A 208 -20.16 -3.36 -9.61
N GLY A 209 -19.31 -2.58 -10.27
CA GLY A 209 -18.75 -2.88 -11.58
C GLY A 209 -17.42 -3.65 -11.58
N ILE A 210 -16.80 -3.91 -10.41
CA ILE A 210 -15.55 -4.70 -10.35
C ILE A 210 -15.89 -6.18 -10.49
N GLU A 211 -15.35 -6.82 -11.54
CA GLU A 211 -15.42 -8.26 -11.71
C GLU A 211 -14.29 -8.95 -10.94
N VAL A 212 -14.63 -9.98 -10.16
CA VAL A 212 -13.67 -10.78 -9.40
C VAL A 212 -13.58 -12.16 -10.03
N VAL A 213 -12.41 -12.54 -10.54
CA VAL A 213 -12.16 -13.80 -11.23
C VAL A 213 -11.07 -14.58 -10.52
N GLU A 214 -11.37 -15.79 -10.07
CA GLU A 214 -10.38 -16.68 -9.47
C GLU A 214 -9.74 -17.56 -10.54
N HIS A 215 -8.41 -17.56 -10.63
CA HIS A 215 -7.66 -18.50 -11.46
C HIS A 215 -7.17 -19.69 -10.62
N GLY A 216 -7.41 -20.90 -11.16
CA GLY A 216 -7.29 -22.16 -10.45
C GLY A 216 -5.88 -22.49 -9.93
N ARG A 217 -5.87 -23.26 -8.83
CA ARG A 217 -4.71 -23.84 -8.15
C ARG A 217 -3.74 -24.52 -9.13
N THR A 218 -2.59 -23.91 -9.38
CA THR A 218 -1.46 -24.64 -9.97
C THR A 218 -0.74 -25.40 -8.86
N ARG A 219 -0.86 -26.74 -8.86
CA ARG A 219 0.05 -27.60 -8.09
C ARG A 219 1.44 -27.40 -8.67
N THR A 220 2.39 -26.92 -7.88
CA THR A 220 3.80 -27.09 -8.22
C THR A 220 4.10 -28.58 -8.11
N ASN A 221 4.25 -29.28 -9.24
CA ASN A 221 4.97 -30.54 -9.28
C ASN A 221 6.41 -30.21 -8.87
N THR A 222 6.75 -30.49 -7.62
CA THR A 222 8.14 -30.74 -7.23
C THR A 222 8.44 -32.19 -7.56
N ASP A 223 9.19 -32.40 -8.64
CA ASP A 223 10.16 -33.49 -8.72
C ASP A 223 11.45 -33.04 -8.03
#